data_AF-A0A3M2LER3-F1
#
_entry.id   AF-A0A3M2LER3-F1
#
_cell.length_a   1.000
_cell.length_b   1.000
_cell.length_c   1.000
_cell.angle_alpha   90.00
_cell.angle_beta   90.00
_cell.angle_gamma   90.00
#
_symmetry.space_group_name_H-M   'P 1'
#
loop_
_entity.id
_entity.type
_entity.pdbx_description
1 polymer ?
#
loop_
_entity_poly.entity_id
_entity_poly.type
_entity_poly.pdbx_seq_one_letter_code
_entity_poly.pdbx_strand_id
1 'polypeptide(L)'
;MEEQARQSGPEQLPPWPPALPVELADPRYPPGVTPEVGEAAARLLRRVLSPLRLLGHMTLAVSFAIIAVIFVVTSESSADGDEMNAQTGLAVGLPMLAVATLLLILLLRSGHRAVVELNALMRHVPQAVPPMPGRRALWGAASGLGLLICLACGATGISETVSGSDGEPPDVYKALGLFSWTAVALLWSVPGLVRAFGHRAPSRPPMPAIPPAGWAPLGMPAPPPDSHEGRTRRLYASYRSPAEPFALSRLSERLSRWITSLSRSAVLALSASLTLVGCGLAVLAAVVPWQADDWLIWPLLVALIGYLVLLLMEITHYGTRPGYMVLYMLAGVALVVMSWQGHQDLTLRERGEWATAEIVSKRSPARGSTTCEVRLIDTEGGAAGAGRVLSQRLSNCRSLAPGDRLDLFYDPLDRVPPAREEPTLAMPAWFGGIGATTLLATTLFSVSGGYARRRELDLLT
;
A
#
# COMPACT_ATOMS: atom_id res chain seq x y z
N MET A 1 -11.29 81.19 34.16
CA MET A 1 -12.12 80.72 33.04
C MET A 1 -11.42 81.21 31.78
N GLU A 2 -10.79 80.42 30.92
CA GLU A 2 -10.77 78.97 30.73
C GLU A 2 -9.37 78.57 30.26
N GLU A 3 -8.90 77.44 30.76
CA GLU A 3 -7.61 76.83 30.49
C GLU A 3 -7.81 75.88 29.31
N GLN A 4 -7.30 76.25 28.14
CA GLN A 4 -7.55 75.53 26.89
C GLN A 4 -6.61 74.31 26.80
N ALA A 5 -7.15 73.15 27.16
CA ALA A 5 -6.49 71.85 27.12
C ALA A 5 -6.04 71.49 25.70
N ARG A 6 -4.74 71.48 25.45
CA ARG A 6 -4.13 70.79 24.30
C ARG A 6 -4.16 69.28 24.56
N GLN A 7 -5.11 68.60 23.94
CA GLN A 7 -5.07 67.14 23.78
C GLN A 7 -3.92 66.77 22.84
N SER A 8 -2.88 66.13 23.37
CA SER A 8 -1.89 65.40 22.59
C SER A 8 -2.56 64.18 21.96
N GLY A 9 -2.75 64.20 20.64
CA GLY A 9 -3.20 63.04 19.89
C GLY A 9 -2.21 61.87 20.03
N PRO A 10 -2.69 60.61 19.98
CA PRO A 10 -1.82 59.45 20.07
C PRO A 10 -0.87 59.44 18.86
N GLU A 11 0.43 59.52 19.10
CA GLU A 11 1.46 59.27 18.10
C GLU A 11 1.28 57.85 17.55
N GLN A 12 0.70 57.78 16.37
CA GLN A 12 0.51 56.55 15.62
C GLN A 12 1.88 56.16 15.03
N LEU A 13 2.62 55.32 15.76
CA LEU A 13 3.88 54.74 15.28
C LEU A 13 3.65 54.12 13.89
N PRO A 14 4.52 54.38 12.90
CA PRO A 14 4.37 53.83 11.57
C PRO A 14 4.38 52.30 11.63
N PRO A 15 3.56 51.61 10.82
CA PRO A 15 3.48 50.16 10.83
C PRO A 15 4.86 49.59 10.46
N TRP A 16 5.41 48.77 11.36
CA TRP A 16 6.64 48.03 11.09
C TRP A 16 6.28 46.66 10.52
N PRO A 17 6.95 46.19 9.45
CA PRO A 17 8.08 46.82 8.74
C PRO A 17 7.66 47.88 7.70
N PRO A 18 8.57 48.82 7.34
CA PRO A 18 8.29 49.90 6.39
C PRO A 18 7.99 49.35 5.00
N ALA A 19 7.01 49.97 4.31
CA ALA A 19 6.70 49.64 2.93
C ALA A 19 7.94 49.86 2.04
N LEU A 20 8.28 48.84 1.24
CA LEU A 20 9.39 48.94 0.28
C LEU A 20 9.12 50.09 -0.71
N PRO A 21 10.16 50.85 -1.13
CA PRO A 21 10.03 51.91 -2.12
C PRO A 21 9.35 51.40 -3.39
N VAL A 22 8.35 52.16 -3.87
CA VAL A 22 7.53 51.82 -5.06
C VAL A 22 8.40 51.64 -6.33
N GLU A 23 9.60 52.23 -6.36
CA GLU A 23 10.57 52.11 -7.47
C GLU A 23 11.19 50.71 -7.63
N LEU A 24 11.06 49.82 -6.64
CA LEU A 24 11.52 48.41 -6.73
C LEU A 24 10.40 47.41 -7.06
N ALA A 25 9.16 47.87 -7.22
CA ALA A 25 8.03 47.00 -7.56
C ALA A 25 7.99 46.75 -9.07
N ASP A 26 8.57 45.63 -9.52
CA ASP A 26 8.38 45.14 -10.89
C ASP A 26 6.89 44.79 -11.08
N PRO A 27 6.16 45.41 -12.03
CA PRO A 27 4.73 45.20 -12.24
C PRO A 27 4.36 43.75 -12.61
N ARG A 28 5.35 42.89 -12.89
CA ARG A 28 5.16 41.45 -13.14
C ARG A 28 4.94 40.64 -11.86
N TYR A 29 5.23 41.18 -10.68
CA TYR A 29 5.13 40.48 -9.41
C TYR A 29 4.21 41.20 -8.41
N PRO A 30 3.48 40.45 -7.57
CA PRO A 30 2.62 41.06 -6.56
C PRO A 30 3.45 41.80 -5.49
N PRO A 31 2.87 42.83 -4.83
CA PRO A 31 3.57 43.65 -3.85
C PRO A 31 4.11 42.80 -2.69
N GLY A 32 5.39 42.98 -2.35
CA GLY A 32 6.08 42.22 -1.30
C GLY A 32 6.87 41.00 -1.79
N VAL A 33 6.89 40.71 -3.09
CA VAL A 33 7.72 39.66 -3.70
C VAL A 33 8.92 40.29 -4.41
N THR A 34 10.13 39.91 -4.01
CA THR A 34 11.34 40.36 -4.72
C THR A 34 11.48 39.64 -6.07
N PRO A 35 12.04 40.31 -7.10
CA PRO A 35 12.18 39.73 -8.44
C PRO A 35 12.99 38.42 -8.43
N GLU A 36 14.01 38.32 -7.57
CA GLU A 36 14.83 37.12 -7.40
C GLU A 36 14.01 35.90 -6.94
N VAL A 37 13.09 36.11 -5.99
CA VAL A 37 12.20 35.05 -5.46
C VAL A 37 11.17 34.64 -6.51
N GLY A 38 10.63 35.60 -7.26
CA GLY A 38 9.72 35.35 -8.37
C GLY A 38 10.38 34.53 -9.50
N GLU A 39 11.61 34.86 -9.87
CA GLU A 39 12.37 34.13 -10.89
C GLU A 39 12.83 32.73 -10.44
N ALA A 40 13.17 32.57 -9.16
CA ALA A 40 13.46 31.27 -8.56
C ALA A 40 12.21 30.37 -8.58
N ALA A 41 11.06 30.90 -8.17
CA ALA A 41 9.77 30.20 -8.24
C ALA A 41 9.42 29.80 -9.68
N ALA A 42 9.62 30.70 -10.65
CA ALA A 42 9.37 30.43 -12.07
C ALA A 42 10.27 29.33 -12.64
N ARG A 43 11.56 29.33 -12.30
CA ARG A 43 12.52 28.28 -12.73
C ARG A 43 12.15 26.91 -12.15
N LEU A 44 11.82 26.86 -10.87
CA LEU A 44 11.38 25.63 -10.20
C LEU A 44 10.07 25.11 -10.78
N LEU A 45 9.09 25.99 -11.01
CA LEU A 45 7.82 25.63 -11.63
C LEU A 45 7.99 25.12 -13.08
N ARG A 46 8.90 25.70 -13.88
CA ARG A 46 9.24 25.20 -15.22
C ARG A 46 9.89 23.81 -15.18
N ARG A 47 10.70 23.52 -14.15
CA ARG A 47 11.27 22.17 -13.92
C ARG A 47 10.21 21.17 -13.50
N VAL A 48 9.29 21.55 -12.62
CA VAL A 48 8.16 20.70 -12.18
C VAL A 48 7.25 20.37 -13.37
N LEU A 49 6.88 21.38 -14.17
CA LEU A 49 6.03 21.27 -15.35
C LEU A 49 6.85 21.13 -16.64
N SER A 50 7.93 20.35 -16.63
CA SER A 50 8.77 20.21 -17.83
C SER A 50 8.08 19.37 -18.91
N PRO A 51 8.22 19.72 -20.19
CA PRO A 51 7.62 18.96 -21.30
C PRO A 51 8.21 17.55 -21.43
N LEU A 52 9.49 17.36 -21.06
CA LEU A 52 10.12 16.03 -21.00
C LEU A 52 9.51 15.12 -19.94
N ARG A 53 9.07 15.67 -18.80
CA ARG A 53 8.37 14.90 -17.76
C ARG A 53 6.95 14.57 -18.16
N LEU A 54 6.30 15.48 -18.90
CA LEU A 54 5.01 15.23 -19.50
C LEU A 54 5.12 14.12 -20.55
N LEU A 55 6.13 14.18 -21.43
CA LEU A 55 6.45 13.11 -22.39
C LEU A 55 6.65 11.78 -21.65
N GLY A 56 7.43 11.79 -20.55
CA GLY A 56 7.62 10.62 -19.70
C GLY A 56 6.32 10.08 -19.08
N HIS A 57 5.37 10.95 -18.71
CA HIS A 57 4.05 10.53 -18.24
C HIS A 57 3.19 9.96 -19.37
N MET A 58 3.27 10.53 -20.57
CA MET A 58 2.55 10.06 -21.74
C MET A 58 3.10 8.72 -22.26
N THR A 59 4.43 8.54 -22.28
CA THR A 59 5.05 7.26 -22.65
C THR A 59 4.68 6.17 -21.65
N LEU A 60 4.60 6.49 -20.36
CA LEU A 60 4.13 5.55 -19.35
C LEU A 60 2.67 5.17 -19.51
N ALA A 61 1.81 6.13 -19.87
CA ALA A 61 0.40 5.86 -20.17
C ALA A 61 0.26 4.92 -21.36
N VAL A 62 1.03 5.16 -22.43
CA VAL A 62 1.07 4.31 -23.63
C VAL A 62 1.62 2.92 -23.28
N SER A 63 2.71 2.82 -22.51
CA SER A 63 3.25 1.53 -22.07
C SER A 63 2.27 0.75 -21.21
N PHE A 64 1.59 1.39 -20.26
CA PHE A 64 0.57 0.73 -19.44
C PHE A 64 -0.64 0.30 -20.25
N ALA A 65 -1.10 1.11 -21.20
CA ALA A 65 -2.18 0.72 -22.11
C ALA A 65 -1.79 -0.52 -22.96
N ILE A 66 -0.55 -0.57 -23.47
CA ILE A 66 -0.04 -1.72 -24.22
C ILE A 66 0.04 -2.97 -23.33
N ILE A 67 0.55 -2.85 -22.10
CA ILE A 67 0.62 -3.98 -21.15
C ILE A 67 -0.78 -4.47 -20.78
N ALA A 68 -1.75 -3.56 -20.61
CA ALA A 68 -3.14 -3.93 -20.35
C ALA A 68 -3.75 -4.70 -21.51
N VAL A 69 -3.51 -4.26 -22.75
CA VAL A 69 -3.95 -4.97 -23.96
C VAL A 69 -3.30 -6.35 -24.07
N ILE A 70 -1.98 -6.45 -23.85
CA ILE A 70 -1.26 -7.73 -23.86
C ILE A 70 -1.84 -8.66 -22.80
N PHE A 71 -2.09 -8.17 -21.58
CA PHE A 71 -2.69 -8.93 -20.50
C PHE A 71 -4.08 -9.49 -20.87
N VAL A 72 -4.97 -8.65 -21.42
CA VAL A 72 -6.32 -9.06 -21.84
C VAL A 72 -6.25 -10.10 -22.95
N VAL A 73 -5.39 -9.90 -23.96
CA VAL A 73 -5.19 -10.86 -25.05
C VAL A 73 -4.63 -12.19 -24.53
N THR A 74 -3.70 -12.17 -23.56
CA THR A 74 -3.21 -13.40 -22.92
C THR A 74 -4.22 -14.12 -22.06
N SER A 75 -5.09 -13.39 -21.36
CA SER A 75 -6.14 -14.03 -20.57
C SER A 75 -7.17 -14.71 -21.47
N GLU A 76 -7.52 -14.09 -22.60
CA GLU A 76 -8.44 -14.69 -23.58
C GLU A 76 -7.82 -15.92 -24.25
N SER A 77 -6.56 -15.83 -24.71
CA SER A 77 -5.86 -16.99 -25.30
C SER A 77 -5.60 -18.13 -24.32
N SER A 78 -5.43 -17.84 -23.02
CA SER A 78 -5.38 -18.86 -21.97
C SER A 78 -6.73 -19.55 -21.76
N ALA A 79 -7.84 -18.84 -21.90
CA ALA A 79 -9.18 -19.40 -21.78
C ALA A 79 -9.51 -20.34 -22.96
N ASP A 80 -8.98 -20.04 -24.14
CA ASP A 80 -9.09 -20.87 -25.35
C ASP A 80 -8.18 -22.13 -25.34
N GLY A 81 -7.40 -22.34 -24.28
CA GLY A 81 -6.48 -23.48 -24.16
C GLY A 81 -5.17 -23.33 -24.95
N ASP A 82 -4.87 -22.12 -25.44
CA ASP A 82 -3.63 -21.84 -26.19
C ASP A 82 -2.49 -21.44 -25.22
N GLU A 83 -1.94 -22.46 -24.57
CA GLU A 83 -0.90 -22.32 -23.53
C GLU A 83 0.35 -21.57 -24.02
N MET A 84 0.71 -21.69 -25.31
CA MET A 84 1.89 -21.06 -25.88
C MET A 84 1.72 -19.54 -25.97
N ASN A 85 0.55 -19.05 -26.37
CA ASN A 85 0.26 -17.62 -26.42
C ASN A 85 0.13 -17.00 -25.02
N ALA A 86 -0.46 -17.72 -24.06
CA ALA A 86 -0.54 -17.30 -22.65
C ALA A 86 0.85 -17.18 -22.01
N GLN A 87 1.73 -18.17 -22.22
CA GLN A 87 3.12 -18.13 -21.74
C GLN A 87 3.92 -16.99 -22.38
N THR A 88 3.73 -16.75 -23.68
CA THR A 88 4.47 -15.72 -24.41
C THR A 88 4.11 -14.31 -23.92
N GLY A 89 2.82 -14.00 -23.70
CA GLY A 89 2.47 -12.68 -23.19
C GLY A 89 2.69 -12.50 -21.68
N LEU A 90 2.76 -13.57 -20.88
CA LEU A 90 3.32 -13.50 -19.52
C LEU A 90 4.82 -13.18 -19.55
N ALA A 91 5.58 -13.84 -20.43
CA ALA A 91 7.01 -13.64 -20.59
C ALA A 91 7.36 -12.22 -21.09
N VAL A 92 6.49 -11.58 -21.88
CA VAL A 92 6.67 -10.20 -22.37
C VAL A 92 6.07 -9.17 -21.40
N GLY A 93 4.91 -9.47 -20.81
CA GLY A 93 4.16 -8.56 -19.95
C GLY A 93 4.83 -8.28 -18.61
N LEU A 94 5.41 -9.30 -17.96
CA LEU A 94 6.10 -9.15 -16.67
C LEU A 94 7.34 -8.22 -16.75
N PRO A 95 8.27 -8.39 -17.72
CA PRO A 95 9.38 -7.46 -17.89
C PRO A 95 8.92 -6.06 -18.26
N MET A 96 7.92 -5.91 -19.13
CA MET A 96 7.37 -4.60 -19.47
C MET A 96 6.75 -3.89 -18.25
N LEU A 97 6.04 -4.63 -17.39
CA LEU A 97 5.49 -4.10 -16.14
C LEU A 97 6.61 -3.64 -15.19
N ALA A 98 7.68 -4.42 -15.07
CA ALA A 98 8.85 -4.04 -14.27
C ALA A 98 9.52 -2.76 -14.79
N VAL A 99 9.68 -2.63 -16.11
CA VAL A 99 10.25 -1.43 -16.77
C VAL A 99 9.32 -0.22 -16.59
N ALA A 100 8.01 -0.37 -16.78
CA ALA A 100 7.03 0.70 -16.56
C ALA A 100 7.02 1.17 -15.10
N THR A 101 7.10 0.23 -14.15
CA THR A 101 7.19 0.53 -12.72
C THR A 101 8.48 1.27 -12.38
N LEU A 102 9.61 0.86 -12.95
CA LEU A 102 10.89 1.55 -12.80
C LEU A 102 10.84 2.98 -13.36
N LEU A 103 10.28 3.16 -14.56
CA LEU A 103 10.09 4.49 -15.17
C LEU A 103 9.20 5.39 -14.30
N LEU A 104 8.15 4.82 -13.69
CA LEU A 104 7.25 5.55 -12.80
C LEU A 104 8.01 6.03 -11.56
N ILE A 105 8.82 5.16 -10.97
CA ILE A 105 9.69 5.49 -9.82
C ILE A 105 10.69 6.60 -10.20
N LEU A 106 11.33 6.51 -11.36
CA LEU A 106 12.29 7.52 -11.83
C LEU A 106 11.64 8.89 -12.09
N LEU A 107 10.42 8.91 -12.67
CA LEU A 107 9.65 10.14 -12.87
C LEU A 107 9.22 10.77 -11.55
N LEU A 108 8.77 9.96 -10.60
CA LEU A 108 8.43 10.41 -9.24
C LEU A 108 9.67 10.97 -8.52
N ARG A 109 10.81 10.30 -8.63
CA ARG A 109 12.09 10.70 -8.01
C ARG A 109 12.63 12.01 -8.57
N SER A 110 12.64 12.17 -9.91
CA SER A 110 13.14 13.39 -10.54
C SER A 110 12.25 14.60 -10.22
N GLY A 111 10.93 14.40 -10.14
CA GLY A 111 9.94 15.42 -9.80
C GLY A 111 10.07 15.97 -8.39
N HIS A 112 10.44 15.11 -7.44
CA HIS A 112 10.27 15.38 -6.03
C HIS A 112 11.12 16.55 -5.50
N ARG A 113 12.41 16.63 -5.87
CA ARG A 113 13.32 17.69 -5.40
C ARG A 113 12.80 19.08 -5.77
N ALA A 114 12.38 19.25 -7.02
CA ALA A 114 11.84 20.52 -7.52
C ALA A 114 10.51 20.90 -6.85
N VAL A 115 9.66 19.91 -6.50
CA VAL A 115 8.40 20.15 -5.77
C VAL A 115 8.66 20.52 -4.31
N VAL A 116 9.65 19.91 -3.66
CA VAL A 116 10.03 20.22 -2.27
C VAL A 116 10.60 21.64 -2.18
N GLU A 117 11.54 21.99 -3.06
CA GLU A 117 12.12 23.34 -3.15
C GLU A 117 11.04 24.39 -3.43
N LEU A 118 10.13 24.11 -4.36
CA LEU A 118 9.01 25.00 -4.67
C LEU A 118 8.07 25.14 -3.47
N ASN A 119 7.71 24.05 -2.79
CA ASN A 119 6.82 24.11 -1.62
C ASN A 119 7.45 24.83 -0.42
N ALA A 120 8.77 24.75 -0.24
CA ALA A 120 9.47 25.49 0.80
C ALA A 120 9.42 27.00 0.51
N LEU A 121 9.71 27.39 -0.74
CA LEU A 121 9.65 28.78 -1.19
C LEU A 121 8.22 29.35 -1.10
N MET A 122 7.22 28.56 -1.45
CA MET A 122 5.80 28.89 -1.38
C MET A 122 5.26 29.11 0.05
N ARG A 123 5.88 28.51 1.08
CA ARG A 123 5.47 28.77 2.47
C ARG A 123 5.90 30.15 2.94
N HIS A 124 7.07 30.60 2.47
CA HIS A 124 7.60 31.90 2.84
C HIS A 124 6.97 33.02 2.00
N VAL A 125 6.71 32.74 0.72
CA VAL A 125 6.15 33.73 -0.20
C VAL A 125 5.04 33.11 -1.05
N PRO A 126 3.81 32.93 -0.50
CA PRO A 126 2.71 32.24 -1.17
C PRO A 126 2.22 32.95 -2.44
N GLN A 127 2.55 34.23 -2.61
CA GLN A 127 2.17 35.04 -3.77
C GLN A 127 3.16 34.95 -4.94
N ALA A 128 4.31 34.28 -4.78
CA ALA A 128 5.36 34.21 -5.80
C ALA A 128 5.06 33.28 -6.99
N VAL A 129 3.82 32.75 -7.13
CA VAL A 129 3.49 31.78 -8.20
C VAL A 129 3.25 32.49 -9.53
N PRO A 130 4.09 32.27 -10.56
CA PRO A 130 3.80 32.79 -11.88
C PRO A 130 2.63 32.05 -12.55
N PRO A 131 1.74 32.74 -13.27
CA PRO A 131 0.69 32.12 -14.04
C PRO A 131 1.29 31.34 -15.23
N MET A 132 1.07 30.02 -15.28
CA MET A 132 1.47 29.17 -16.42
C MET A 132 0.26 28.39 -16.96
N PRO A 133 -0.73 29.06 -17.56
CA PRO A 133 -2.01 28.44 -17.93
C PRO A 133 -1.85 27.31 -18.96
N GLY A 134 -1.04 27.49 -20.01
CA GLY A 134 -0.89 26.49 -21.08
C GLY A 134 -0.28 25.16 -20.63
N ARG A 135 0.77 25.19 -19.79
CA ARG A 135 1.40 23.96 -19.27
C ARG A 135 0.51 23.24 -18.25
N ARG A 136 -0.27 24.00 -17.47
CA ARG A 136 -1.25 23.43 -16.53
C ARG A 136 -2.39 22.74 -17.27
N ALA A 137 -2.89 23.35 -18.35
CA ALA A 137 -3.90 22.76 -19.21
C ALA A 137 -3.41 21.44 -19.84
N LEU A 138 -2.17 21.38 -20.32
CA LEU A 138 -1.56 20.16 -20.88
C LEU A 138 -1.42 19.03 -19.85
N TRP A 139 -0.95 19.34 -18.64
CA TRP A 139 -0.91 18.36 -17.54
C TRP A 139 -2.30 17.92 -17.10
N GLY A 140 -3.26 18.85 -17.06
CA GLY A 140 -4.67 18.55 -16.77
C GLY A 140 -5.28 17.64 -17.83
N ALA A 141 -5.04 17.89 -19.11
CA ALA A 141 -5.53 17.07 -20.22
C ALA A 141 -4.92 15.65 -20.21
N ALA A 142 -3.60 15.54 -20.03
CA ALA A 142 -2.92 14.24 -19.93
C ALA A 142 -3.40 13.42 -18.72
N SER A 143 -3.59 14.08 -17.57
CA SER A 143 -4.10 13.42 -16.36
C SER A 143 -5.58 13.08 -16.47
N GLY A 144 -6.36 13.91 -17.17
CA GLY A 144 -7.77 13.68 -17.47
C GLY A 144 -7.97 12.49 -18.40
N LEU A 145 -7.12 12.33 -19.42
CA LEU A 145 -7.11 11.13 -20.28
C LEU A 145 -6.87 9.87 -19.45
N GLY A 146 -5.93 9.92 -18.49
CA GLY A 146 -5.70 8.81 -17.57
C GLY A 146 -6.86 8.48 -16.67
N LEU A 147 -7.62 9.49 -16.26
CA LEU A 147 -8.82 9.33 -15.46
C LEU A 147 -9.97 8.73 -16.29
N LEU A 148 -10.06 9.06 -17.59
CA LEU A 148 -10.98 8.40 -18.52
C LEU A 148 -10.64 6.92 -18.71
N ILE A 149 -9.35 6.58 -18.85
CA ILE A 149 -8.90 5.18 -18.91
C ILE A 149 -9.24 4.44 -17.61
N CYS A 150 -9.01 5.09 -16.45
CA CYS A 150 -9.41 4.56 -15.16
C CYS A 150 -10.91 4.27 -15.08
N LEU A 151 -11.75 5.20 -15.56
CA LEU A 151 -13.20 5.01 -15.59
C LEU A 151 -13.62 3.91 -16.56
N ALA A 152 -12.99 3.82 -17.73
CA ALA A 152 -13.25 2.77 -18.71
C ALA A 152 -12.91 1.39 -18.13
N CYS A 153 -11.70 1.19 -17.58
CA CYS A 153 -11.29 -0.06 -16.94
C CYS A 153 -12.15 -0.40 -15.72
N GLY A 154 -12.53 0.60 -14.92
CA GLY A 154 -13.38 0.37 -13.76
C GLY A 154 -14.80 -0.05 -14.17
N ALA A 155 -15.36 0.62 -15.18
CA ALA A 155 -16.69 0.30 -15.71
C ALA A 155 -16.73 -1.07 -16.39
N THR A 156 -15.70 -1.42 -17.18
CA THR A 156 -15.61 -2.77 -17.77
C THR A 156 -15.38 -3.82 -16.71
N GLY A 157 -14.57 -3.56 -15.68
CA GLY A 157 -14.40 -4.46 -14.54
C GLY A 157 -15.72 -4.70 -13.79
N ILE A 158 -16.51 -3.65 -13.55
CA ILE A 158 -17.85 -3.77 -12.96
C ILE A 158 -18.79 -4.55 -13.87
N SER A 159 -18.81 -4.25 -15.17
CA SER A 159 -19.64 -4.96 -16.16
C SER A 159 -19.33 -6.45 -16.17
N GLU A 160 -18.04 -6.81 -16.17
CA GLU A 160 -17.57 -8.19 -16.13
C GLU A 160 -18.03 -8.90 -14.84
N THR A 161 -17.94 -8.24 -13.68
CA THR A 161 -18.42 -8.84 -12.41
C THR A 161 -19.93 -9.02 -12.33
N VAL A 162 -20.71 -8.15 -12.98
CA VAL A 162 -22.17 -8.13 -12.84
C VAL A 162 -22.86 -8.96 -13.92
N SER A 163 -22.36 -8.90 -15.15
CA SER A 163 -23.07 -9.42 -16.33
C SER A 163 -22.28 -10.50 -17.08
N GLY A 164 -20.96 -10.61 -16.86
CA GLY A 164 -20.07 -11.41 -17.71
C GLY A 164 -19.97 -10.86 -19.14
N SER A 165 -19.10 -11.48 -19.93
CA SER A 165 -18.99 -11.29 -21.37
C SER A 165 -20.18 -11.95 -22.09
N ASP A 166 -20.59 -11.45 -23.26
CA ASP A 166 -21.79 -11.90 -24.01
C ASP A 166 -21.94 -13.44 -24.06
N GLY A 167 -22.77 -13.99 -23.18
CA GLY A 167 -23.09 -15.43 -23.11
C GLY A 167 -22.17 -16.27 -22.21
N GLU A 168 -21.16 -15.68 -21.60
CA GLU A 168 -20.22 -16.34 -20.68
C GLU A 168 -20.47 -15.91 -19.22
N PRO A 169 -20.30 -16.82 -18.25
CA PRO A 169 -20.39 -16.46 -16.85
C PRO A 169 -19.29 -15.44 -16.48
N PRO A 170 -19.52 -14.58 -15.47
CA PRO A 170 -18.57 -13.57 -15.01
C PRO A 170 -17.15 -14.11 -14.80
N ASP A 171 -16.17 -13.60 -15.56
CA ASP A 171 -14.77 -13.96 -15.34
C ASP A 171 -14.14 -13.02 -14.29
N VAL A 172 -14.00 -13.58 -13.09
CA VAL A 172 -13.43 -12.90 -11.92
C VAL A 172 -11.97 -12.47 -12.15
N TYR A 173 -11.21 -13.19 -12.98
CA TYR A 173 -9.80 -12.86 -13.26
C TYR A 173 -9.69 -11.66 -14.20
N LYS A 174 -10.53 -11.63 -15.24
CA LYS A 174 -10.65 -10.49 -16.16
C LYS A 174 -11.09 -9.23 -15.40
N ALA A 175 -12.07 -9.35 -14.51
CA ALA A 175 -12.51 -8.27 -13.64
C ALA A 175 -11.40 -7.77 -12.69
N LEU A 176 -10.66 -8.68 -12.04
CA LEU A 176 -9.58 -8.32 -11.11
C LEU A 176 -8.43 -7.62 -11.84
N GLY A 177 -8.08 -8.09 -13.04
CA GLY A 177 -7.14 -7.42 -13.93
C GLY A 177 -7.57 -5.99 -14.20
N LEU A 178 -8.82 -5.79 -14.63
CA LEU A 178 -9.40 -4.47 -14.91
C LEU A 178 -9.42 -3.55 -13.68
N PHE A 179 -9.70 -4.07 -12.49
CA PHE A 179 -9.62 -3.28 -11.24
C PHE A 179 -8.18 -2.92 -10.85
N SER A 180 -7.21 -3.82 -11.05
CA SER A 180 -5.80 -3.51 -10.81
C SER A 180 -5.32 -2.40 -11.76
N TRP A 181 -5.74 -2.43 -13.03
CA TRP A 181 -5.48 -1.37 -14.01
C TRP A 181 -6.14 -0.05 -13.65
N THR A 182 -7.37 -0.12 -13.12
CA THR A 182 -8.09 1.04 -12.56
C THR A 182 -7.24 1.69 -11.45
N ALA A 183 -6.73 0.91 -10.51
CA ALA A 183 -5.90 1.42 -9.41
C ALA A 183 -4.59 2.05 -9.90
N VAL A 184 -3.92 1.43 -10.88
CA VAL A 184 -2.68 1.98 -11.49
C VAL A 184 -2.95 3.28 -12.23
N ALA A 185 -4.02 3.33 -13.04
CA ALA A 185 -4.44 4.55 -13.76
C ALA A 185 -4.79 5.68 -12.80
N LEU A 186 -5.41 5.36 -11.65
CA LEU A 186 -5.77 6.31 -10.59
C LEU A 186 -4.52 6.84 -9.87
N LEU A 187 -3.57 5.97 -9.52
CA LEU A 187 -2.28 6.34 -8.92
C LEU A 187 -1.43 7.24 -9.83
N TRP A 188 -1.60 7.13 -11.15
CA TRP A 188 -0.92 7.96 -12.14
C TRP A 188 -1.63 9.30 -12.40
N SER A 189 -2.96 9.29 -12.57
CA SER A 189 -3.76 10.47 -12.95
C SER A 189 -3.92 11.47 -11.80
N VAL A 190 -4.10 11.00 -10.56
CA VAL A 190 -4.36 11.88 -9.41
C VAL A 190 -3.17 12.82 -9.11
N PRO A 191 -1.91 12.37 -9.05
CA PRO A 191 -0.77 13.27 -8.83
C PRO A 191 -0.60 14.31 -9.94
N GLY A 192 -0.91 13.96 -11.18
CA GLY A 192 -0.88 14.89 -12.32
C GLY A 192 -1.96 15.97 -12.21
N LEU A 193 -3.18 15.60 -11.83
CA LEU A 193 -4.26 16.54 -11.52
C LEU A 193 -3.90 17.45 -10.34
N VAL A 194 -3.37 16.89 -9.25
CA VAL A 194 -2.93 17.66 -8.08
C VAL A 194 -1.85 18.66 -8.47
N ARG A 195 -0.92 18.31 -9.37
CA ARG A 195 0.07 19.27 -9.89
C ARG A 195 -0.53 20.34 -10.79
N ALA A 196 -1.52 19.99 -11.61
CA ALA A 196 -2.21 20.93 -12.49
C ALA A 196 -3.03 21.97 -11.71
N PHE A 197 -3.67 21.55 -10.61
CA PHE A 197 -4.64 22.37 -9.87
C PHE A 197 -4.15 22.88 -8.49
N GLY A 198 -3.16 22.24 -7.87
CA GLY A 198 -2.73 22.53 -6.50
C GLY A 198 -1.96 23.83 -6.30
N HIS A 199 -1.44 24.44 -7.37
CA HIS A 199 -0.68 25.70 -7.31
C HIS A 199 -1.50 26.89 -7.83
N ARG A 200 -2.76 27.01 -7.39
CA ARG A 200 -3.56 28.23 -7.56
C ARG A 200 -3.08 29.27 -6.55
N ALA A 201 -2.90 30.51 -7.01
CA ALA A 201 -2.63 31.63 -6.11
C ALA A 201 -3.81 31.73 -5.11
N PRO A 202 -3.56 31.76 -3.79
CA PRO A 202 -4.62 31.88 -2.81
C PRO A 202 -5.34 33.21 -3.02
N SER A 203 -6.67 33.16 -3.19
CA SER A 203 -7.51 34.34 -3.40
C SER A 203 -7.70 35.16 -2.12
N ARG A 204 -7.24 34.67 -0.95
CA ARG A 204 -7.29 35.36 0.34
C ARG A 204 -6.04 35.08 1.19
N PRO A 205 -5.55 36.07 1.97
CA PRO A 205 -4.45 35.87 2.91
C PRO A 205 -4.88 34.98 4.11
N PRO A 206 -3.96 34.16 4.67
CA PRO A 206 -4.25 33.31 5.82
C PRO A 206 -4.40 34.12 7.12
N MET A 207 -5.36 33.75 7.96
CA MET A 207 -5.50 34.26 9.34
C MET A 207 -4.46 33.63 10.29
N PRO A 208 -3.98 34.34 11.31
CA PRO A 208 -3.02 33.81 12.28
C PRO A 208 -3.64 32.74 13.20
N ALA A 209 -2.85 31.69 13.49
CA ALA A 209 -3.25 30.57 14.35
C ALA A 209 -2.96 30.85 15.83
N ILE A 210 -3.93 30.56 16.70
CA ILE A 210 -3.84 30.67 18.17
C ILE A 210 -3.41 29.31 18.75
N PRO A 211 -2.44 29.22 19.68
CA PRO A 211 -2.03 27.96 20.29
C PRO A 211 -2.99 27.50 21.41
N PRO A 212 -3.22 26.18 21.59
CA PRO A 212 -4.05 25.66 22.68
C PRO A 212 -3.24 25.49 23.97
N ALA A 213 -3.84 25.88 25.09
CA ALA A 213 -3.26 25.82 26.43
C ALA A 213 -3.57 24.51 27.17
N GLY A 214 -2.57 24.01 27.90
CA GLY A 214 -2.75 23.23 29.13
C GLY A 214 -2.55 21.71 29.01
N TRP A 215 -2.10 21.13 30.13
CA TRP A 215 -2.00 19.70 30.50
C TRP A 215 -0.62 19.02 30.32
N ALA A 216 0.19 19.03 31.40
CA ALA A 216 1.19 17.99 31.69
C ALA A 216 1.30 17.76 33.23
N PRO A 217 1.48 16.50 33.72
CA PRO A 217 1.52 16.17 35.15
C PRO A 217 2.91 16.31 35.80
N LEU A 218 2.92 16.48 37.12
CA LEU A 218 4.05 16.76 38.02
C LEU A 218 5.05 15.59 38.22
N GLY A 219 6.34 15.90 38.30
CA GLY A 219 7.33 15.07 39.03
C GLY A 219 8.75 14.97 38.45
N MET A 220 8.91 15.16 37.15
CA MET A 220 10.22 15.32 36.50
C MET A 220 10.17 16.64 35.71
N PRO A 221 11.22 17.46 35.67
CA PRO A 221 11.24 18.60 34.77
C PRO A 221 11.00 18.07 33.36
N ALA A 222 9.82 18.35 32.82
CA ALA A 222 9.51 17.96 31.47
C ALA A 222 10.56 18.64 30.58
N PRO A 223 11.25 17.89 29.69
CA PRO A 223 12.17 18.53 28.76
C PRO A 223 11.40 19.64 28.03
N PRO A 224 12.04 20.80 27.78
CA PRO A 224 11.36 21.94 27.20
C PRO A 224 10.59 21.51 25.94
N PRO A 225 9.36 22.01 25.73
CA PRO A 225 8.47 21.53 24.66
C PRO A 225 9.09 21.61 23.26
N ASP A 226 10.06 22.50 23.09
CA ASP A 226 10.75 22.77 21.83
C ASP A 226 12.06 21.96 21.69
N SER A 227 12.52 21.30 22.75
CA SER A 227 13.66 20.38 22.67
C SER A 227 13.31 19.16 21.82
N HIS A 228 14.32 18.54 21.22
CA HIS A 228 14.12 17.31 20.44
C HIS A 228 13.39 16.23 21.26
N GLU A 229 13.73 16.13 22.55
CA GLU A 229 13.15 15.18 23.52
C GLU A 229 11.70 15.53 23.90
N GLY A 230 11.37 16.82 24.01
CA GLY A 230 9.99 17.29 24.21
C GLY A 230 9.09 17.00 23.00
N ARG A 231 9.64 17.16 21.79
CA ARG A 231 8.94 16.90 20.52
C ARG A 231 8.75 15.41 20.24
N THR A 232 9.73 14.55 20.55
CA THR A 232 9.55 13.08 20.49
C THR A 232 8.54 12.60 21.52
N ARG A 233 8.51 13.15 22.74
CA ARG A 233 7.45 12.83 23.71
C ARG A 233 6.05 13.19 23.20
N ARG A 234 5.87 14.32 22.50
CA ARG A 234 4.58 14.69 21.87
C ARG A 234 4.16 13.74 20.75
N LEU A 235 5.11 13.12 20.05
CA LEU A 235 4.80 12.07 19.05
C LEU A 235 4.15 10.85 19.73
N TYR A 236 4.65 10.46 20.90
CA TYR A 236 4.17 9.29 21.65
C TYR A 236 3.14 9.61 22.74
N ALA A 237 2.80 10.87 22.99
CA ALA A 237 1.85 11.28 24.03
C ALA A 237 0.44 10.68 23.89
N SER A 238 0.10 10.15 22.72
CA SER A 238 -1.15 9.41 22.48
C SER A 238 -1.13 7.96 23.01
N TYR A 239 0.02 7.43 23.41
CA TYR A 239 0.13 6.14 24.08
C TYR A 239 -0.15 6.35 25.59
N ARG A 240 -1.17 5.68 26.11
CA ARG A 240 -1.60 5.80 27.53
C ARG A 240 -0.55 5.36 28.56
N SER A 241 0.57 4.77 28.13
CA SER A 241 1.65 4.31 29.00
C SER A 241 2.82 5.29 28.97
N PRO A 242 3.36 5.69 30.14
CA PRO A 242 4.61 6.47 30.22
C PRO A 242 5.86 5.67 29.81
N ALA A 243 5.73 4.34 29.64
CA ALA A 243 6.77 3.56 29.01
C ALA A 243 6.80 3.89 27.52
N GLU A 244 7.95 4.37 27.04
CA GLU A 244 8.26 4.36 25.60
C GLU A 244 7.82 3.01 25.02
N PRO A 245 7.21 2.98 23.81
CA PRO A 245 6.75 1.73 23.23
C PRO A 245 7.89 0.70 23.31
N PHE A 246 7.62 -0.41 24.01
CA PHE A 246 8.56 -1.49 24.29
C PHE A 246 9.26 -1.92 22.99
N ALA A 247 10.44 -1.39 22.70
CA ALA A 247 11.27 -1.83 21.59
C ALA A 247 12.74 -1.59 21.93
N LEU A 248 13.32 -2.59 22.59
CA LEU A 248 14.73 -2.94 22.44
C LEU A 248 15.14 -2.87 20.96
N SER A 249 15.92 -1.87 20.57
CA SER A 249 17.20 -2.09 19.87
C SER A 249 17.89 -0.77 19.55
N ARG A 250 19.16 -0.68 19.96
CA ARG A 250 20.13 0.34 19.51
C ARG A 250 20.39 0.30 17.99
N LEU A 251 19.74 -0.59 17.24
CA LEU A 251 19.75 -0.62 15.77
C LEU A 251 18.92 0.53 15.17
N SER A 252 17.92 1.05 15.90
CA SER A 252 16.98 2.07 15.38
C SER A 252 17.59 3.47 15.25
N GLU A 253 18.66 3.82 15.96
CA GLU A 253 19.23 5.18 15.86
C GLU A 253 19.87 5.48 14.50
N ARG A 254 20.48 4.48 13.86
CA ARG A 254 21.09 4.67 12.53
C ARG A 254 20.04 4.66 11.43
N LEU A 255 19.06 3.77 11.55
CA LEU A 255 17.95 3.67 10.60
C LEU A 255 17.04 4.89 10.70
N SER A 256 16.72 5.36 11.92
CA SER A 256 15.96 6.60 12.14
C SER A 256 16.67 7.83 11.59
N ARG A 257 17.98 7.98 11.81
CA ARG A 257 18.77 9.08 11.21
C ARG A 257 18.79 9.04 9.69
N TRP A 258 18.86 7.85 9.10
CA TRP A 258 18.81 7.71 7.64
C TRP A 258 17.41 8.04 7.12
N ILE A 259 16.38 7.56 7.81
CA ILE A 259 14.98 7.79 7.50
C ILE A 259 14.59 9.27 7.60
N THR A 260 15.12 10.02 8.56
CA THR A 260 14.86 11.47 8.66
C THR A 260 15.44 12.24 7.47
N SER A 261 16.47 11.70 6.82
CA SER A 261 17.04 12.26 5.58
C SER A 261 16.28 11.86 4.31
N LEU A 262 15.38 10.87 4.40
CA LEU A 262 14.62 10.37 3.27
C LEU A 262 13.38 11.23 3.01
N SER A 263 13.10 11.42 1.73
CA SER A 263 11.91 12.13 1.30
C SER A 263 10.65 11.29 1.54
N ARG A 264 9.48 11.93 1.73
CA ARG A 264 8.19 11.22 1.92
C ARG A 264 7.97 10.11 0.91
N SER A 265 8.25 10.38 -0.37
CA SER A 265 8.08 9.38 -1.43
C SER A 265 9.06 8.22 -1.30
N ALA A 266 10.30 8.46 -0.86
CA ALA A 266 11.29 7.41 -0.64
C ALA A 266 10.88 6.52 0.54
N VAL A 267 10.36 7.09 1.63
CA VAL A 267 9.85 6.33 2.77
C VAL A 267 8.60 5.50 2.37
N LEU A 268 7.69 6.07 1.58
CA LEU A 268 6.53 5.32 1.06
C LEU A 268 6.93 4.22 0.08
N ALA A 269 7.90 4.48 -0.81
CA ALA A 269 8.41 3.46 -1.73
C ALA A 269 9.15 2.34 -0.98
N LEU A 270 9.95 2.69 0.04
CA LEU A 270 10.64 1.72 0.88
C LEU A 270 9.63 0.85 1.65
N SER A 271 8.65 1.46 2.30
CA SER A 271 7.60 0.71 3.02
C SER A 271 6.77 -0.17 2.07
N ALA A 272 6.40 0.33 0.88
CA ALA A 272 5.74 -0.48 -0.15
C ALA A 272 6.62 -1.66 -0.58
N SER A 273 7.91 -1.43 -0.84
CA SER A 273 8.84 -2.49 -1.25
C SER A 273 8.99 -3.56 -0.17
N LEU A 274 9.08 -3.16 1.10
CA LEU A 274 9.12 -4.08 2.23
C LEU A 274 7.81 -4.89 2.32
N THR A 275 6.64 -4.25 2.21
CA THR A 275 5.39 -5.01 2.17
C THR A 275 5.32 -5.99 1.01
N LEU A 276 5.80 -5.62 -0.18
CA LEU A 276 5.84 -6.51 -1.34
C LEU A 276 6.79 -7.69 -1.12
N VAL A 277 7.91 -7.49 -0.43
CA VAL A 277 8.80 -8.60 -0.01
C VAL A 277 8.05 -9.56 0.93
N GLY A 278 7.29 -9.03 1.89
CA GLY A 278 6.44 -9.86 2.76
C GLY A 278 5.38 -10.65 1.98
N CYS A 279 4.69 -10.01 1.04
CA CYS A 279 3.73 -10.68 0.16
C CYS A 279 4.40 -11.74 -0.73
N GLY A 280 5.57 -11.44 -1.30
CA GLY A 280 6.36 -12.38 -2.08
C GLY A 280 6.78 -13.59 -1.26
N LEU A 281 7.21 -13.39 -0.01
CA LEU A 281 7.55 -14.47 0.91
C LEU A 281 6.32 -15.35 1.25
N ALA A 282 5.13 -14.75 1.36
CA ALA A 282 3.88 -15.49 1.54
C ALA A 282 3.54 -16.37 0.32
N VAL A 283 3.73 -15.85 -0.90
CA VAL A 283 3.55 -16.63 -2.13
C VAL A 283 4.59 -17.75 -2.24
N LEU A 284 5.85 -17.46 -1.93
CA LEU A 284 6.91 -18.48 -1.91
C LEU A 284 6.60 -19.59 -0.91
N ALA A 285 6.09 -19.26 0.28
CA ALA A 285 5.68 -20.23 1.29
C ALA A 285 4.52 -21.14 0.81
N ALA A 286 3.66 -20.65 -0.09
CA ALA A 286 2.59 -21.46 -0.68
C ALA A 286 3.11 -22.38 -1.80
N VAL A 287 3.95 -21.84 -2.69
CA VAL A 287 4.30 -22.50 -3.96
C VAL A 287 5.55 -23.38 -3.86
N VAL A 288 6.62 -22.90 -3.19
CA VAL A 288 7.93 -23.58 -3.19
C VAL A 288 7.90 -24.97 -2.54
N PRO A 289 7.23 -25.19 -1.40
CA PRO A 289 7.25 -26.51 -0.76
C PRO A 289 6.62 -27.60 -1.62
N TRP A 290 5.65 -27.25 -2.47
CA TRP A 290 5.03 -28.19 -3.39
C TRP A 290 6.00 -28.65 -4.49
N GLN A 291 6.87 -27.77 -5.02
CA GLN A 291 7.81 -28.10 -6.10
C GLN A 291 9.10 -28.80 -5.65
N ALA A 292 9.55 -28.53 -4.42
CA ALA A 292 10.85 -28.96 -3.94
C ALA A 292 10.75 -30.04 -2.85
N ASP A 293 10.21 -29.67 -1.68
CA ASP A 293 9.93 -30.60 -0.58
C ASP A 293 8.98 -29.93 0.43
N ASP A 294 7.98 -30.68 0.87
CA ASP A 294 6.91 -30.20 1.76
C ASP A 294 7.46 -29.71 3.10
N TRP A 295 8.62 -30.22 3.54
CA TRP A 295 9.31 -29.76 4.75
C TRP A 295 9.73 -28.28 4.70
N LEU A 296 9.89 -27.69 3.51
CA LEU A 296 10.26 -26.27 3.39
C LEU A 296 9.15 -25.31 3.84
N ILE A 297 7.91 -25.78 4.04
CA ILE A 297 6.83 -24.90 4.50
C ILE A 297 7.13 -24.29 5.87
N TRP A 298 7.68 -25.08 6.79
CA TRP A 298 7.94 -24.64 8.16
C TRP A 298 8.97 -23.52 8.24
N PRO A 299 10.19 -23.65 7.66
CA PRO A 299 11.15 -22.55 7.68
C PRO A 299 10.64 -21.32 6.93
N LEU A 300 9.90 -21.48 5.83
CA LEU A 300 9.32 -20.35 5.08
C LEU A 300 8.23 -19.62 5.88
N LEU A 301 7.37 -20.34 6.59
CA LEU A 301 6.37 -19.74 7.48
C LEU A 301 7.00 -19.05 8.68
N VAL A 302 8.02 -19.65 9.30
CA VAL A 302 8.78 -19.00 10.39
C VAL A 302 9.44 -17.73 9.89
N ALA A 303 10.03 -17.75 8.69
CA ALA A 303 10.61 -16.57 8.07
C ALA A 303 9.54 -15.49 7.78
N LEU A 304 8.37 -15.88 7.26
CA LEU A 304 7.25 -14.98 7.00
C LEU A 304 6.73 -14.32 8.29
N ILE A 305 6.46 -15.11 9.32
CA ILE A 305 5.99 -14.60 10.61
C ILE A 305 7.04 -13.68 11.22
N GLY A 306 8.31 -14.09 11.23
CA GLY A 306 9.42 -13.27 11.72
C GLY A 306 9.52 -11.95 10.96
N TYR A 307 9.39 -11.98 9.64
CA TYR A 307 9.39 -10.79 8.78
C TYR A 307 8.22 -9.84 9.10
N LEU A 308 7.00 -10.36 9.23
CA LEU A 308 5.81 -9.58 9.57
C LEU A 308 5.93 -8.96 10.97
N VAL A 309 6.50 -9.67 11.94
CA VAL A 309 6.75 -9.13 13.28
C VAL A 309 7.79 -8.00 13.23
N LEU A 310 8.89 -8.17 12.51
CA LEU A 310 9.91 -7.12 12.34
C LEU A 310 9.32 -5.88 11.65
N LEU A 311 8.54 -6.07 10.60
CA LEU A 311 7.87 -4.99 9.87
C LEU A 311 6.82 -4.29 10.74
N LEU A 312 6.05 -5.04 11.54
CA LEU A 312 5.13 -4.48 12.53
C LEU A 312 5.87 -3.60 13.54
N MET A 313 6.97 -4.09 14.12
CA MET A 313 7.78 -3.33 15.08
C MET A 313 8.26 -2.01 14.47
N GLU A 314 8.76 -2.02 13.24
CA GLU A 314 9.21 -0.81 12.55
C GLU A 314 8.04 0.17 12.30
N ILE A 315 6.88 -0.34 11.91
CA ILE A 315 5.66 0.45 11.72
C ILE A 315 5.16 1.06 13.03
N THR A 316 5.21 0.30 14.13
CA THR A 316 4.81 0.78 15.46
C THR A 316 5.67 1.95 15.91
N HIS A 317 6.98 1.86 15.68
CA HIS A 317 7.94 2.91 15.97
C HIS A 317 7.68 4.19 15.16
N TYR A 318 7.19 4.06 13.93
CA TYR A 318 6.91 5.22 13.09
C TYR A 318 5.78 6.13 13.59
N GLY A 319 4.98 5.67 14.56
CA GLY A 319 3.91 6.44 15.20
C GLY A 319 2.51 6.02 14.75
N THR A 320 2.26 4.71 14.69
CA THR A 320 0.96 4.18 14.24
C THR A 320 -0.16 4.40 15.24
N ARG A 321 -1.37 4.61 14.70
CA ARG A 321 -2.61 4.53 15.49
C ARG A 321 -2.94 3.06 15.78
N PRO A 322 -3.55 2.74 16.93
CA PRO A 322 -3.88 1.36 17.31
C PRO A 322 -4.77 0.66 16.27
N GLY A 323 -5.66 1.40 15.58
CA GLY A 323 -6.49 0.83 14.50
C GLY A 323 -5.68 0.25 13.34
N TYR A 324 -4.57 0.89 12.95
CA TYR A 324 -3.71 0.36 11.89
C TYR A 324 -2.92 -0.87 12.32
N MET A 325 -2.58 -0.99 13.61
CA MET A 325 -1.95 -2.21 14.14
C MET A 325 -2.89 -3.40 14.08
N VAL A 326 -4.16 -3.21 14.47
CA VAL A 326 -5.16 -4.28 14.40
C VAL A 326 -5.35 -4.75 12.95
N LEU A 327 -5.50 -3.81 12.01
CA LEU A 327 -5.63 -4.15 10.59
C LEU A 327 -4.37 -4.84 10.03
N TYR A 328 -3.18 -4.40 10.44
CA TYR A 328 -1.93 -5.05 10.08
C TYR A 328 -1.87 -6.49 10.61
N MET A 329 -2.23 -6.72 11.87
CA MET A 329 -2.25 -8.06 12.47
C MET A 329 -3.24 -8.99 11.74
N LEU A 330 -4.44 -8.49 11.43
CA LEU A 330 -5.43 -9.24 10.67
C LEU A 330 -4.92 -9.57 9.24
N ALA A 331 -4.29 -8.61 8.57
CA ALA A 331 -3.70 -8.80 7.25
C ALA A 331 -2.54 -9.82 7.27
N GLY A 332 -1.67 -9.75 8.28
CA GLY A 332 -0.59 -10.70 8.49
C GLY A 332 -1.10 -12.12 8.76
N VAL A 333 -2.12 -12.27 9.60
CA VAL A 333 -2.77 -13.57 9.84
C VAL A 333 -3.40 -14.11 8.56
N ALA A 334 -4.08 -13.26 7.78
CA ALA A 334 -4.66 -13.67 6.49
C ALA A 334 -3.58 -14.17 5.51
N LEU A 335 -2.43 -13.52 5.44
CA LEU A 335 -1.31 -13.96 4.60
C LEU A 335 -0.72 -15.30 5.07
N VAL A 336 -0.54 -15.49 6.38
CA VAL A 336 -0.02 -16.76 6.93
C VAL A 336 -1.00 -17.91 6.67
N VAL A 337 -2.31 -17.67 6.89
CA VAL A 337 -3.36 -18.65 6.61
C VAL A 337 -3.39 -18.97 5.12
N MET A 338 -3.31 -17.96 4.25
CA MET A 338 -3.24 -18.15 2.81
C MET A 338 -2.02 -18.96 2.39
N SER A 339 -0.83 -18.67 2.92
CA SER A 339 0.38 -19.43 2.61
C SER A 339 0.23 -20.90 2.99
N TRP A 340 -0.30 -21.16 4.18
CA TRP A 340 -0.50 -22.52 4.67
C TRP A 340 -1.57 -23.28 3.88
N GLN A 341 -2.76 -22.70 3.72
CA GLN A 341 -3.87 -23.31 2.97
C GLN A 341 -3.51 -23.46 1.49
N GLY A 342 -2.87 -22.45 0.89
CA GLY A 342 -2.41 -22.49 -0.50
C GLY A 342 -1.44 -23.63 -0.76
N HIS A 343 -0.52 -23.93 0.17
CA HIS A 343 0.34 -25.11 0.04
C HIS A 343 -0.45 -26.43 0.10
N GLN A 344 -1.40 -26.55 1.03
CA GLN A 344 -2.23 -27.75 1.16
C GLN A 344 -3.06 -27.99 -0.11
N ASP A 345 -3.71 -26.94 -0.59
CA ASP A 345 -4.59 -26.97 -1.77
C ASP A 345 -3.80 -27.24 -3.06
N LEU A 346 -2.64 -26.61 -3.26
CA LEU A 346 -1.77 -26.88 -4.40
C LEU A 346 -1.25 -28.32 -4.38
N THR A 347 -0.81 -28.80 -3.21
CA THR A 347 -0.32 -30.16 -3.05
C THR A 347 -1.39 -31.19 -3.36
N LEU A 348 -2.59 -31.02 -2.80
CA LEU A 348 -3.72 -31.90 -3.06
C LEU A 348 -4.13 -31.84 -4.52
N ARG A 349 -4.22 -30.65 -5.14
CA ARG A 349 -4.65 -30.54 -6.55
C ARG A 349 -3.73 -31.27 -7.53
N GLU A 350 -2.43 -31.31 -7.26
CA GLU A 350 -1.48 -31.94 -8.16
C GLU A 350 -1.28 -33.44 -7.93
N ARG A 351 -1.21 -33.85 -6.66
CA ARG A 351 -0.89 -35.22 -6.27
C ARG A 351 -2.10 -36.01 -5.77
N GLY A 352 -3.22 -35.33 -5.58
CA GLY A 352 -4.39 -35.88 -4.92
C GLY A 352 -5.12 -36.88 -5.81
N GLU A 353 -5.63 -37.92 -5.16
CA GLU A 353 -6.43 -38.96 -5.77
C GLU A 353 -7.76 -39.09 -5.02
N TRP A 354 -8.79 -39.53 -5.74
CA TRP A 354 -10.06 -39.88 -5.14
C TRP A 354 -10.00 -41.30 -4.57
N ALA A 355 -10.41 -41.46 -3.31
CA ALA A 355 -10.60 -42.78 -2.70
C ALA A 355 -11.79 -42.79 -1.75
N THR A 356 -12.45 -43.95 -1.66
CA THR A 356 -13.46 -44.19 -0.64
C THR A 356 -12.77 -44.52 0.69
N ALA A 357 -13.17 -43.85 1.76
CA ALA A 357 -12.63 -44.10 3.10
C ALA A 357 -13.73 -44.33 4.14
N GLU A 358 -13.39 -45.14 5.15
CA GLU A 358 -14.21 -45.37 6.34
C GLU A 358 -13.70 -44.53 7.50
N ILE A 359 -14.61 -43.93 8.26
CA ILE A 359 -14.25 -43.24 9.49
C ILE A 359 -14.02 -44.27 10.60
N VAL A 360 -12.79 -44.32 11.12
CA VAL A 360 -12.41 -45.23 12.19
C VAL A 360 -12.70 -44.63 13.56
N SER A 361 -12.34 -43.36 13.74
CA SER A 361 -12.46 -42.68 15.03
C SER A 361 -12.77 -41.20 14.85
N LYS A 362 -13.52 -40.65 15.80
CA LYS A 362 -13.92 -39.24 15.83
C LYS A 362 -13.39 -38.59 17.09
N ARG A 363 -12.61 -37.52 16.95
CA ARG A 363 -12.12 -36.70 18.06
C ARG A 363 -12.81 -35.33 18.04
N SER A 364 -13.60 -35.08 19.08
CA SER A 364 -14.23 -33.78 19.35
C SER A 364 -13.53 -33.10 20.53
N PRO A 365 -12.54 -32.22 20.29
CA PRO A 365 -11.91 -31.45 21.37
C PRO A 365 -12.89 -30.42 21.97
N ALA A 366 -12.67 -30.05 23.24
CA ALA A 366 -13.50 -29.05 23.94
C ALA A 366 -13.46 -27.65 23.30
N ARG A 367 -12.40 -27.34 22.54
CA ARG A 367 -12.25 -26.17 21.67
C ARG A 367 -11.66 -26.62 20.33
N GLY A 368 -12.27 -26.22 19.23
CA GLY A 368 -11.79 -26.54 17.86
C GLY A 368 -12.81 -27.30 17.01
N SER A 369 -12.40 -27.61 15.77
CA SER A 369 -13.21 -28.41 14.84
C SER A 369 -13.07 -29.90 15.14
N THR A 370 -14.14 -30.66 14.91
CA THR A 370 -14.14 -32.12 15.06
C THR A 370 -13.26 -32.74 13.97
N THR A 371 -12.32 -33.59 14.36
CA THR A 371 -11.39 -34.27 13.45
C THR A 371 -11.64 -35.77 13.44
N CYS A 372 -11.51 -36.40 12.27
CA CYS A 372 -11.74 -37.83 12.11
C CYS A 372 -10.51 -38.53 11.54
N GLU A 373 -10.25 -39.70 12.08
CA GLU A 373 -9.29 -40.65 11.56
C GLU A 373 -9.99 -41.50 10.51
N VAL A 374 -9.38 -41.61 9.34
CA VAL A 374 -9.97 -42.26 8.17
C VAL A 374 -9.08 -43.41 7.71
N ARG A 375 -9.71 -44.51 7.29
CA ARG A 375 -9.05 -45.68 6.70
C ARG A 375 -9.50 -45.83 5.26
N LEU A 376 -8.55 -45.94 4.34
CA LEU A 376 -8.84 -46.16 2.93
C LEU A 376 -9.47 -47.55 2.74
N ILE A 377 -10.56 -47.63 1.98
CA ILE A 377 -11.23 -48.87 1.62
C ILE A 377 -10.88 -49.21 0.18
N ASP A 378 -10.63 -50.49 -0.10
CA ASP A 378 -10.51 -50.97 -1.46
C ASP A 378 -11.90 -51.26 -2.03
N THR A 379 -12.43 -50.35 -2.84
CA THR A 379 -13.71 -50.54 -3.52
C THR A 379 -13.55 -51.06 -4.95
N GLU A 380 -12.43 -50.74 -5.63
CA GLU A 380 -12.23 -51.08 -7.05
C GLU A 380 -10.80 -51.54 -7.42
N GLY A 381 -9.97 -51.96 -6.45
CA GLY A 381 -8.68 -52.61 -6.71
C GLY A 381 -7.54 -51.68 -7.16
N GLY A 382 -7.74 -50.36 -7.12
CA GLY A 382 -6.82 -49.36 -7.67
C GLY A 382 -6.26 -48.34 -6.67
N ALA A 383 -6.78 -48.28 -5.44
CA ALA A 383 -6.32 -47.27 -4.47
C ALA A 383 -4.96 -47.66 -3.87
N ALA A 384 -3.94 -46.84 -4.13
CA ALA A 384 -2.61 -47.01 -3.55
C ALA A 384 -2.69 -46.95 -2.01
N GLY A 385 -2.55 -48.09 -1.33
CA GLY A 385 -2.60 -48.16 0.14
C GLY A 385 -3.97 -48.51 0.73
N ALA A 386 -4.83 -49.22 0.01
CA ALA A 386 -6.01 -49.90 0.56
C ALA A 386 -5.79 -50.52 1.96
N GLY A 387 -6.69 -50.26 2.90
CA GLY A 387 -6.62 -50.72 4.29
C GLY A 387 -5.72 -49.88 5.21
N ARG A 388 -4.95 -48.93 4.68
CA ARG A 388 -4.11 -48.01 5.46
C ARG A 388 -4.97 -46.94 6.15
N VAL A 389 -4.61 -46.65 7.40
CA VAL A 389 -5.12 -45.48 8.13
C VAL A 389 -4.25 -44.28 7.77
N LEU A 390 -4.88 -43.18 7.36
CA LEU A 390 -4.16 -41.94 7.07
C LEU A 390 -3.64 -41.33 8.38
N SER A 391 -2.38 -40.90 8.38
CA SER A 391 -1.80 -40.21 9.53
C SER A 391 -2.39 -38.80 9.68
N GLN A 392 -2.75 -38.18 8.56
CA GLN A 392 -3.47 -36.92 8.55
C GLN A 392 -4.97 -37.14 8.77
N ARG A 393 -5.58 -36.22 9.53
CA ARG A 393 -6.99 -36.33 9.94
C ARG A 393 -7.88 -35.47 9.07
N LEU A 394 -9.05 -36.00 8.73
CA LEU A 394 -10.11 -35.25 8.05
C LEU A 394 -10.67 -34.19 9.02
N SER A 395 -10.71 -32.94 8.58
CA SER A 395 -11.28 -31.85 9.36
C SER A 395 -12.80 -31.73 9.18
N ASN A 396 -13.47 -31.03 10.12
CA ASN A 396 -14.89 -30.71 10.08
C ASN A 396 -15.87 -31.91 9.98
N CYS A 397 -15.55 -33.06 10.57
CA CYS A 397 -16.38 -34.28 10.51
C CYS A 397 -17.53 -34.31 11.54
N ARG A 398 -18.15 -33.17 11.84
CA ARG A 398 -19.17 -33.08 12.89
C ARG A 398 -20.41 -33.94 12.60
N SER A 399 -20.84 -34.03 11.35
CA SER A 399 -22.02 -34.79 10.91
C SER A 399 -21.80 -36.28 10.71
N LEU A 400 -20.55 -36.75 10.81
CA LEU A 400 -20.18 -38.12 10.45
C LEU A 400 -19.94 -38.96 11.70
N ALA A 401 -20.25 -40.24 11.63
CA ALA A 401 -20.07 -41.24 12.68
C ALA A 401 -18.96 -42.24 12.30
N PRO A 402 -18.31 -42.88 13.29
CA PRO A 402 -17.46 -44.04 13.03
C PRO A 402 -18.23 -45.14 12.29
N GLY A 403 -17.64 -45.69 11.24
CA GLY A 403 -18.26 -46.66 10.32
C GLY A 403 -18.88 -46.04 9.06
N ASP A 404 -19.06 -44.71 9.02
CA ASP A 404 -19.53 -44.03 7.81
C ASP A 404 -18.47 -44.09 6.71
N ARG A 405 -18.93 -44.29 5.47
CA ARG A 405 -18.11 -44.29 4.26
C ARG A 405 -18.31 -42.99 3.50
N LEU A 406 -17.23 -42.41 3.02
CA LEU A 406 -17.25 -41.20 2.21
C LEU A 406 -16.12 -41.20 1.20
N ASP A 407 -16.37 -40.58 0.05
CA ASP A 407 -15.33 -40.32 -0.93
C ASP A 407 -14.57 -39.07 -0.52
N LEU A 408 -13.24 -39.18 -0.51
CA LEU A 408 -12.35 -38.10 -0.14
C LEU A 408 -11.21 -37.99 -1.16
N PHE A 409 -10.75 -36.76 -1.30
CA PHE A 409 -9.59 -36.41 -2.08
C PHE A 409 -8.39 -36.35 -1.13
N TYR A 410 -7.42 -37.23 -1.33
CA TYR A 410 -6.29 -37.42 -0.42
C TYR A 410 -4.95 -37.42 -1.16
N ASP A 411 -3.90 -37.04 -0.45
CA ASP A 411 -2.52 -37.19 -0.91
C ASP A 411 -2.03 -38.62 -0.65
N PRO A 412 -1.61 -39.40 -1.67
CA PRO A 412 -1.06 -40.74 -1.51
C PRO A 412 0.18 -40.81 -0.60
N LEU A 413 0.93 -39.70 -0.51
CA LEU A 413 2.09 -39.58 0.37
C LEU A 413 1.71 -39.23 1.82
N ASP A 414 0.44 -38.90 2.09
CA ASP A 414 -0.12 -38.61 3.41
C ASP A 414 0.63 -37.46 4.13
N ARG A 415 1.08 -36.46 3.36
CA ARG A 415 1.80 -35.30 3.89
C ARG A 415 0.86 -34.13 4.18
N VAL A 416 -0.25 -34.04 3.46
CA VAL A 416 -1.30 -33.03 3.66
C VAL A 416 -2.64 -33.66 4.07
N PRO A 417 -3.48 -32.94 4.82
CA PRO A 417 -4.77 -33.47 5.25
C PRO A 417 -5.74 -33.70 4.09
N PRO A 418 -6.55 -34.78 4.13
CA PRO A 418 -7.52 -35.06 3.09
C PRO A 418 -8.68 -34.06 3.12
N ALA A 419 -9.30 -33.85 1.95
CA ALA A 419 -10.45 -33.00 1.73
C ALA A 419 -11.65 -33.81 1.21
N ARG A 420 -12.86 -33.27 1.35
CA ARG A 420 -14.08 -33.91 0.81
C ARG A 420 -14.36 -33.53 -0.65
N GLU A 421 -13.73 -32.46 -1.08
CA GLU A 421 -13.94 -31.83 -2.37
C GLU A 421 -12.55 -31.53 -2.93
N GLU A 422 -12.45 -31.51 -4.26
CA GLU A 422 -11.24 -31.07 -4.92
C GLU A 422 -10.97 -29.60 -4.56
N PRO A 423 -9.76 -29.27 -4.06
CA PRO A 423 -9.48 -27.94 -3.56
C PRO A 423 -9.50 -26.91 -4.69
N THR A 424 -10.18 -25.79 -4.44
CA THR A 424 -10.18 -24.64 -5.33
C THR A 424 -9.18 -23.60 -4.84
N LEU A 425 -8.28 -23.14 -5.72
CA LEU A 425 -7.30 -22.10 -5.39
C LEU A 425 -7.93 -20.71 -5.19
N ALA A 426 -9.25 -20.58 -5.41
CA ALA A 426 -9.98 -19.34 -5.27
C ALA A 426 -9.95 -18.82 -3.82
N MET A 427 -10.27 -19.65 -2.83
CA MET A 427 -10.30 -19.25 -1.43
C MET A 427 -8.94 -18.71 -0.93
N PRO A 428 -7.82 -19.43 -1.11
CA PRO A 428 -6.49 -18.91 -0.76
C PRO A 428 -6.15 -17.64 -1.52
N ALA A 429 -6.43 -17.55 -2.82
CA ALA A 429 -6.15 -16.36 -3.62
C ALA A 429 -6.91 -15.11 -3.12
N TRP A 430 -8.19 -15.26 -2.77
CA TRP A 430 -9.01 -14.17 -2.22
C TRP A 430 -8.48 -13.69 -0.86
N PHE A 431 -8.21 -14.62 0.07
CA PHE A 431 -7.63 -14.28 1.37
C PHE A 431 -6.25 -13.62 1.24
N GLY A 432 -5.42 -14.11 0.31
CA GLY A 432 -4.11 -13.54 0.01
C GLY A 432 -4.20 -12.13 -0.58
N GLY A 433 -5.10 -11.91 -1.54
CA GLY A 433 -5.32 -10.61 -2.16
C GLY A 433 -5.82 -9.56 -1.17
N ILE A 434 -6.83 -9.90 -0.37
CA ILE A 434 -7.35 -9.01 0.69
C ILE A 434 -6.28 -8.76 1.75
N GLY A 435 -5.56 -9.81 2.17
CA GLY A 435 -4.45 -9.70 3.11
C GLY A 435 -3.34 -8.77 2.61
N ALA A 436 -2.85 -8.99 1.39
CA ALA A 436 -1.78 -8.20 0.78
C ALA A 436 -2.17 -6.73 0.58
N THR A 437 -3.37 -6.47 0.06
CA THR A 437 -3.88 -5.10 -0.15
C THR A 437 -4.11 -4.37 1.16
N THR A 438 -4.69 -5.05 2.15
CA THR A 438 -4.88 -4.48 3.50
C THR A 438 -3.55 -4.20 4.16
N LEU A 439 -2.56 -5.11 4.04
CA LEU A 439 -1.22 -4.90 4.55
C LEU A 439 -0.58 -3.66 3.91
N LEU A 440 -0.55 -3.60 2.57
CA LEU A 440 0.03 -2.48 1.84
C LEU A 440 -0.67 -1.15 2.16
N ALA A 441 -2.01 -1.12 2.18
CA ALA A 441 -2.75 0.09 2.48
C ALA A 441 -2.47 0.55 3.92
N THR A 442 -2.56 -0.36 4.88
CA THR A 442 -2.34 -0.02 6.30
C THR A 442 -0.92 0.45 6.56
N THR A 443 0.10 -0.16 5.97
CA THR A 443 1.49 0.30 6.08
C THR A 443 1.70 1.68 5.46
N LEU A 444 1.16 1.93 4.27
CA LEU A 444 1.28 3.22 3.60
C LEU A 444 0.55 4.34 4.35
N PHE A 445 -0.69 4.11 4.80
CA PHE A 445 -1.45 5.09 5.58
C PHE A 445 -0.80 5.37 6.93
N SER A 446 -0.33 4.31 7.60
CA SER A 446 0.49 4.39 8.81
C SER A 446 1.70 5.29 8.63
N VAL A 447 2.56 4.96 7.67
CA VAL A 447 3.84 5.63 7.45
C VAL A 447 3.63 7.06 6.95
N SER A 448 2.64 7.27 6.09
CA SER A 448 2.24 8.60 5.65
C SER A 448 1.78 9.48 6.82
N GLY A 449 0.96 8.94 7.71
CA GLY A 449 0.48 9.64 8.91
C GLY A 449 1.61 9.95 9.88
N GLY A 450 2.48 8.97 10.14
CA GLY A 450 3.67 9.13 10.99
C GLY A 450 4.64 10.17 10.41
N TYR A 451 4.87 10.18 9.10
CA TYR A 451 5.69 11.17 8.42
C TYR A 451 5.10 12.58 8.54
N ALA A 452 3.79 12.74 8.31
CA ALA A 452 3.12 14.04 8.44
C ALA A 452 3.25 14.59 9.87
N ARG A 453 3.01 13.75 10.88
CA ARG A 453 3.11 14.13 12.29
C ARG A 453 4.53 14.47 12.73
N ARG A 454 5.54 13.71 12.27
CA ARG A 454 6.96 14.03 12.53
C ARG A 454 7.38 15.33 11.86
N ARG A 455 6.81 15.66 10.69
CA ARG A 455 7.01 16.94 10.02
C ARG A 455 6.37 18.10 10.78
N GLU A 456 5.15 17.93 11.28
CA GLU A 456 4.47 18.94 12.12
C GLU A 456 5.21 19.22 13.42
N LEU A 457 5.93 18.23 13.94
CA LEU A 457 6.76 18.34 15.12
C LEU A 457 8.20 18.77 14.80
N ASP A 458 8.55 19.14 13.57
CA ASP A 458 9.92 19.52 13.17
C ASP A 458 11.00 18.51 13.58
N LEU A 459 10.64 17.21 13.61
CA LEU A 459 11.55 16.10 13.88
C LEU A 459 12.28 15.60 12.62
N LEU A 460 11.92 16.15 11.45
CA LEU A 460 12.55 15.87 10.17
C LEU A 460 13.44 17.07 9.81
N THR A 461 14.74 16.82 9.60
CA THR A 461 15.75 17.83 9.27
C THR A 461 15.80 18.14 7.78
#